data_AF-A0A3B5Y4Z8-F1
#
_entry.id   AF-A0A3B5Y4Z8-F1
#
_cell.length_a   1.000
_cell.length_b   1.000
_cell.length_c   1.000
_cell.angle_alpha   90.00
_cell.angle_beta   90.00
_cell.angle_gamma   90.00
#
_symmetry.space_group_name_H-M   'P 1'
#
loop_
_entity.id
_entity.type
_entity.pdbx_description
1 polymer ?
#
loop_
_entity_poly.entity_id
_entity_poly.type
_entity_poly.pdbx_seq_one_letter_code
_entity_poly.pdbx_strand_id
1 'polypeptide(L)'
;MKESSTAADHTIRVEEMEPQVFRAMLEFIYNDSEPKDKDNDDDAMWRWQHLLAAADRYDMQRLKLICEDKLCGFIEVNSTTAILSLAEQHCCDGLKKGCYFFLGTLGNLRAVAATDGFDDLIRNHPSVMKELITMLAPF
;
A
#
# COMPACT_ATOMS: atom_id res chain seq x y z
N MET A 1 38.44 15.91 36.03
CA MET A 1 37.12 15.53 35.48
C MET A 1 37.06 16.10 34.08
N LYS A 2 37.04 15.25 33.05
CA LYS A 2 37.04 15.67 31.64
C LYS A 2 35.67 15.35 31.09
N GLU A 3 34.82 16.36 30.98
CA GLU A 3 33.57 16.23 30.22
C GLU A 3 33.93 16.25 28.74
N SER A 4 33.90 15.07 28.13
CA SER A 4 33.93 14.94 26.68
C SER A 4 32.50 15.16 26.18
N SER A 5 32.17 16.40 25.81
CA SER A 5 30.98 16.67 25.00
C SER A 5 31.27 16.16 23.59
N THR A 6 30.83 14.94 23.29
CA THR A 6 30.61 14.52 21.91
C THR A 6 29.33 15.20 21.45
N ALA A 7 29.45 16.20 20.56
CA ALA A 7 28.31 16.79 19.88
C ALA A 7 27.44 15.66 19.32
N ALA A 8 26.21 15.55 19.83
CA ALA A 8 25.26 14.58 19.32
C ALA A 8 25.03 14.90 17.84
N ASP A 9 25.39 13.97 16.96
CA ASP A 9 25.04 14.05 15.55
C ASP A 9 23.50 13.97 15.47
N HIS A 10 22.84 15.11 15.29
CA HIS A 10 21.39 15.23 15.21
C HIS A 10 20.84 14.86 13.82
N THR A 11 21.60 14.10 13.05
CA THR A 11 21.26 13.71 11.68
C THR A 11 20.55 12.36 11.67
N ILE A 12 19.31 12.33 11.16
CA ILE A 12 18.59 11.08 10.88
C ILE A 12 18.77 10.75 9.41
N ARG A 13 19.33 9.57 9.10
CA ARG A 13 19.39 9.05 7.73
C ARG A 13 18.11 8.30 7.41
N VAL A 14 17.46 8.70 6.32
CA VAL A 14 16.29 8.02 5.76
C VAL A 14 16.75 7.29 4.50
N GLU A 15 16.67 5.97 4.52
CA GLU A 15 17.05 5.10 3.41
C GLU A 15 15.79 4.49 2.77
N GLU A 16 15.86 4.16 1.48
CA GLU A 16 14.78 3.46 0.76
C GLU A 16 13.44 4.22 0.77
N MET A 17 13.50 5.54 0.53
CA MET A 17 12.31 6.36 0.32
C MET A 17 12.59 7.43 -0.72
N GLU A 18 11.72 7.53 -1.71
CA GLU A 18 11.81 8.56 -2.73
C GLU A 18 11.59 9.95 -2.11
N PRO A 19 12.35 10.98 -2.53
CA PRO A 19 12.22 12.34 -1.98
C PRO A 19 10.79 12.90 -2.05
N GLN A 20 10.03 12.54 -3.09
CA GLN A 20 8.65 12.98 -3.26
C GLN A 20 7.68 12.35 -2.24
N VAL A 21 7.91 11.09 -1.88
CA VAL A 21 7.12 10.35 -0.88
C VAL A 21 7.43 10.92 0.51
N PHE A 22 8.72 11.11 0.80
CA PHE A 22 9.15 11.73 2.05
C PHE A 22 8.58 13.14 2.23
N ARG A 23 8.59 13.94 1.16
CA ARG A 23 7.96 15.26 1.17
C ARG A 23 6.47 15.19 1.47
N ALA A 24 5.73 14.30 0.80
CA ALA A 24 4.30 14.13 1.06
C ALA A 24 4.03 13.71 2.52
N MET A 25 4.85 12.82 3.06
CA MET A 25 4.79 12.40 4.46
C MET A 25 5.03 13.59 5.42
N LEU A 26 6.04 14.43 5.16
CA LEU A 26 6.29 15.63 5.96
C LEU A 26 5.15 16.66 5.84
N GLU A 27 4.60 16.86 4.65
CA GLU A 27 3.46 17.76 4.46
C GLU A 27 2.24 17.29 5.27
N PHE A 28 1.99 15.98 5.32
CA PHE A 28 0.96 15.42 6.19
C PHE A 28 1.27 15.63 7.68
N ILE A 29 2.50 15.35 8.13
CA ILE A 29 2.91 15.52 9.54
C ILE A 29 2.72 16.96 10.02
N TYR A 30 3.12 17.94 9.21
CA TYR A 30 3.15 19.34 9.63
C TYR A 30 1.84 20.09 9.40
N ASN A 31 1.08 19.73 8.36
CA ASN A 31 -0.11 20.50 7.97
C ASN A 31 -1.42 19.73 8.17
N ASP A 32 -1.36 18.47 8.60
CA ASP A 32 -2.50 17.55 8.66
C ASP A 32 -3.28 17.44 7.34
N SER A 33 -2.62 17.80 6.23
CA SER A 33 -3.23 17.91 4.91
C SER A 33 -3.01 16.63 4.11
N GLU A 34 -4.08 16.17 3.46
CA GLU A 34 -3.99 15.08 2.50
C GLU A 34 -3.02 15.45 1.35
N PRO A 35 -2.10 14.53 0.99
CA PRO A 35 -1.22 14.72 -0.16
C PRO A 35 -2.04 15.03 -1.42
N LYS A 36 -1.71 16.12 -2.12
CA LYS A 36 -2.46 16.52 -3.31
C LYS A 36 -2.12 15.62 -4.49
N ASP A 37 -3.16 15.06 -5.09
CA ASP A 37 -3.13 14.38 -6.38
C ASP A 37 -2.94 15.43 -7.48
N LYS A 38 -1.71 15.64 -7.94
CA LYS A 38 -1.40 16.47 -9.11
C LYS A 38 -0.92 15.64 -10.30
N ASP A 39 -0.98 14.34 -10.15
CA ASP A 39 -0.33 13.37 -11.00
C ASP A 39 -1.39 12.68 -11.88
N ASN A 40 -0.99 12.05 -12.99
CA ASN A 40 -1.91 11.18 -13.75
C ASN A 40 -2.24 9.92 -12.94
N ASP A 41 -3.20 9.10 -13.40
CA ASP A 41 -3.68 7.95 -12.62
C ASP A 41 -2.57 6.94 -12.24
N ASP A 42 -1.62 6.66 -13.15
CA ASP A 42 -0.51 5.73 -12.88
C ASP A 42 0.47 6.32 -11.85
N ASP A 43 0.86 7.59 -12.02
CA ASP A 43 1.75 8.31 -11.11
C ASP A 43 1.09 8.49 -9.72
N ALA A 44 -0.23 8.68 -9.68
CA ALA A 44 -1.01 8.76 -8.46
C ALA A 44 -1.02 7.40 -7.73
N MET A 45 -1.33 6.30 -8.43
CA MET A 45 -1.31 4.97 -7.82
C MET A 45 0.08 4.65 -7.26
N TRP A 46 1.15 4.83 -8.05
CA TRP A 46 2.53 4.65 -7.60
C TRP A 46 2.83 5.44 -6.32
N ARG A 47 2.45 6.72 -6.30
CA ARG A 47 2.67 7.58 -5.14
C ARG A 47 1.94 7.07 -3.90
N TRP A 48 0.68 6.65 -4.01
CA TRP A 48 -0.09 6.13 -2.89
C TRP A 48 0.46 4.79 -2.38
N GLN A 49 0.97 3.92 -3.27
CA GLN A 49 1.62 2.67 -2.88
C GLN A 49 2.88 2.93 -2.03
N HIS A 50 3.76 3.83 -2.50
CA HIS A 50 4.97 4.17 -1.77
C HIS A 50 4.67 4.91 -0.46
N LEU A 51 3.63 5.75 -0.45
CA LEU A 51 3.21 6.44 0.76
C LEU A 51 2.57 5.50 1.79
N LEU A 52 1.86 4.46 1.35
CA LEU A 52 1.38 3.40 2.24
C LEU A 52 2.56 2.68 2.89
N ALA A 53 3.58 2.31 2.12
CA ALA A 53 4.78 1.66 2.64
C ALA A 53 5.53 2.55 3.65
N ALA A 54 5.63 3.85 3.35
CA ALA A 54 6.18 4.84 4.28
C ALA A 54 5.33 4.96 5.56
N ALA A 55 4.01 5.09 5.42
CA ALA A 55 3.10 5.22 6.55
C ALA A 55 3.16 4.00 7.47
N ASP A 56 3.24 2.80 6.92
CA ASP A 56 3.40 1.56 7.68
C ASP A 56 4.76 1.52 8.39
N ARG A 57 5.85 1.87 7.70
CA ARG A 57 7.21 1.89 8.28
C ARG A 57 7.36 2.86 9.45
N TYR A 58 6.67 4.00 9.40
CA TYR A 58 6.74 5.05 10.43
C TYR A 58 5.54 5.05 11.39
N ASP A 59 4.72 3.98 11.38
CA ASP A 59 3.55 3.79 12.25
C ASP A 59 2.53 4.96 12.19
N MET A 60 2.35 5.52 10.99
CA MET A 60 1.45 6.65 10.74
C MET A 60 0.04 6.16 10.39
N GLN A 61 -0.67 5.62 11.38
CA GLN A 61 -1.95 4.92 11.20
C GLN A 61 -3.01 5.73 10.41
N ARG A 62 -3.16 7.04 10.69
CA ARG A 62 -4.13 7.86 9.95
C ARG A 62 -3.75 8.05 8.48
N LEU A 63 -2.45 8.20 8.17
CA LEU A 63 -1.98 8.29 6.80
C LEU A 63 -2.15 6.96 6.07
N LYS A 64 -1.89 5.84 6.76
CA LYS A 64 -2.09 4.50 6.23
C LYS A 64 -3.54 4.28 5.78
N LEU A 65 -4.51 4.66 6.63
CA LEU A 65 -5.94 4.58 6.27
C LEU A 65 -6.32 5.45 5.07
N ILE A 66 -5.73 6.65 4.94
CA ILE A 66 -5.95 7.51 3.77
C ILE A 66 -5.39 6.85 2.51
N CYS A 67 -4.19 6.28 2.58
CA CYS A 67 -3.61 5.54 1.46
C CYS A 67 -4.47 4.33 1.07
N GLU A 68 -5.01 3.58 2.03
CA GLU A 68 -5.94 2.48 1.77
C GLU A 68 -7.20 2.95 1.04
N ASP A 69 -7.81 4.06 1.47
CA ASP A 69 -9.01 4.63 0.82
C ASP A 69 -8.72 5.05 -0.62
N LYS A 70 -7.58 5.71 -0.86
CA LYS A 70 -7.16 6.12 -2.21
C LYS A 70 -6.87 4.93 -3.11
N LEU A 71 -6.13 3.94 -2.60
CA LEU A 71 -5.81 2.72 -3.37
C LEU A 71 -7.05 1.89 -3.69
N CYS A 72 -8.10 1.93 -2.86
CA CYS A 72 -9.38 1.32 -3.19
C CYS A 72 -9.99 1.87 -4.50
N GLY A 73 -9.76 3.16 -4.80
CA GLY A 73 -10.22 3.80 -6.04
C GLY A 73 -9.51 3.30 -7.30
N PHE A 74 -8.34 2.68 -7.16
CA PHE A 74 -7.55 2.15 -8.28
C PHE A 74 -7.77 0.65 -8.50
N ILE A 75 -8.69 -0.02 -7.77
CA ILE A 75 -8.92 -1.45 -7.92
C ILE A 75 -9.62 -1.74 -9.25
N GLU A 76 -8.86 -2.33 -10.17
CA GLU A 76 -9.32 -2.79 -11.48
C GLU A 76 -8.57 -4.07 -11.89
N VAL A 77 -8.90 -4.64 -13.04
CA VAL A 77 -8.37 -5.95 -13.47
C VAL A 77 -6.84 -5.99 -13.48
N ASN A 78 -6.17 -4.95 -13.97
CA ASN A 78 -4.71 -4.93 -14.13
C ASN A 78 -3.97 -4.56 -12.85
N SER A 79 -4.62 -3.87 -11.91
CA SER A 79 -4.01 -3.36 -10.68
C SER A 79 -4.34 -4.22 -9.44
N THR A 80 -5.41 -5.01 -9.48
CA THR A 80 -5.93 -5.75 -8.31
C THR A 80 -4.86 -6.65 -7.68
N THR A 81 -4.05 -7.34 -8.48
CA THR A 81 -3.02 -8.25 -7.98
C THR A 81 -1.89 -7.51 -7.27
N ALA A 82 -1.47 -6.36 -7.81
CA ALA A 82 -0.45 -5.49 -7.20
C ALA A 82 -0.97 -4.87 -5.89
N ILE A 83 -2.19 -4.33 -5.91
CA ILE A 83 -2.83 -3.71 -4.73
C ILE A 83 -3.06 -4.76 -3.63
N LEU A 84 -3.50 -5.98 -3.99
CA LEU A 84 -3.72 -7.06 -3.04
C LEU A 84 -2.41 -7.57 -2.42
N SER A 85 -1.34 -7.67 -3.21
CA SER A 85 0.00 -8.00 -2.69
C SER A 85 0.49 -6.96 -1.69
N LEU A 86 0.30 -5.68 -2.02
CA LEU A 86 0.67 -4.56 -1.15
C LEU A 86 -0.16 -4.57 0.15
N ALA A 87 -1.47 -4.86 0.05
CA ALA A 87 -2.35 -4.95 1.21
C ALA A 87 -1.95 -6.07 2.16
N GLU A 88 -1.55 -7.24 1.63
CA GLU A 88 -1.03 -8.34 2.44
C GLU A 88 0.33 -7.99 3.07
N GLN A 89 1.24 -7.38 2.30
CA GLN A 89 2.58 -7.00 2.78
C GLN A 89 2.53 -6.01 3.95
N HIS A 90 1.60 -5.05 3.91
CA HIS A 90 1.46 -4.01 4.92
C HIS A 90 0.30 -4.24 5.88
N CYS A 91 -0.31 -5.43 5.92
CA CYS A 91 -1.42 -5.77 6.82
C CYS A 91 -2.59 -4.75 6.75
N CYS A 92 -2.95 -4.33 5.54
CA CYS A 92 -4.02 -3.37 5.26
C CYS A 92 -5.35 -4.10 5.03
N ASP A 93 -6.05 -4.43 6.12
CA ASP A 93 -7.27 -5.23 6.06
C ASP A 93 -8.41 -4.55 5.28
N GLY A 94 -8.49 -3.21 5.29
CA GLY A 94 -9.50 -2.46 4.56
C GLY A 94 -9.31 -2.61 3.05
N LEU A 95 -8.08 -2.33 2.61
CA LEU A 95 -7.68 -2.49 1.21
C LEU A 95 -7.83 -3.93 0.71
N LYS A 96 -7.41 -4.92 1.52
CA LYS A 96 -7.56 -6.36 1.20
C LYS A 96 -9.03 -6.74 1.00
N LYS A 97 -9.92 -6.28 1.88
CA LYS A 97 -11.38 -6.49 1.73
C LYS A 97 -11.92 -5.85 0.45
N GLY A 98 -11.44 -4.66 0.08
CA GLY A 98 -11.81 -4.01 -1.17
C GLY A 98 -11.46 -4.87 -2.39
N CYS A 99 -10.24 -5.42 -2.43
CA CYS A 99 -9.81 -6.33 -3.50
C CYS A 99 -10.67 -7.61 -3.55
N TYR A 100 -10.95 -8.22 -2.40
CA TYR A 100 -11.82 -9.41 -2.34
C TYR A 100 -13.25 -9.11 -2.78
N PHE A 101 -13.80 -7.95 -2.41
CA PHE A 101 -15.11 -7.53 -2.88
C PHE A 101 -15.15 -7.43 -4.42
N PHE A 102 -14.13 -6.83 -5.03
CA PHE A 102 -14.00 -6.76 -6.49
C PHE A 102 -13.90 -8.15 -7.14
N LEU A 103 -13.11 -9.05 -6.54
CA LEU A 103 -12.92 -10.44 -6.99
C LEU A 103 -14.12 -11.35 -6.71
N GLY A 104 -15.06 -10.94 -5.86
CA GLY A 104 -16.28 -11.69 -5.58
C GLY A 104 -17.18 -11.90 -6.81
N THR A 105 -17.03 -11.05 -7.83
CA THR A 105 -17.72 -11.23 -9.11
C THR A 105 -16.93 -12.18 -10.02
N LEU A 106 -17.57 -13.28 -10.46
CA LEU A 106 -16.92 -14.31 -11.28
C LEU A 106 -16.28 -13.75 -12.57
N GLY A 107 -16.87 -12.72 -13.17
CA GLY A 107 -16.32 -12.03 -14.34
C GLY A 107 -14.98 -11.35 -14.06
N ASN A 108 -14.91 -10.58 -12.97
CA ASN A 108 -13.68 -9.91 -12.54
C ASN A 108 -12.62 -10.93 -12.13
N LEU A 109 -13.01 -11.96 -11.37
CA LEU A 109 -12.09 -13.03 -10.98
C LEU A 109 -11.46 -13.71 -12.20
N ARG A 110 -12.25 -14.05 -13.22
CA ARG A 110 -11.73 -14.65 -14.45
C ARG A 110 -10.80 -13.71 -15.20
N ALA A 111 -11.15 -12.43 -15.28
CA ALA A 111 -10.32 -11.44 -15.95
C ALA A 111 -8.97 -11.28 -15.23
N VAL A 112 -8.97 -11.18 -13.90
CA VAL A 112 -7.75 -11.08 -13.08
C VAL A 112 -6.94 -12.37 -13.16
N ALA A 113 -7.58 -13.54 -13.08
CA ALA A 113 -6.90 -14.84 -13.18
C ALA A 113 -6.26 -15.10 -14.55
N ALA A 114 -6.63 -14.35 -15.58
CA ALA A 114 -5.99 -14.39 -16.89
C ALA A 114 -4.77 -13.44 -17.01
N THR A 115 -4.47 -12.65 -15.98
CA THR A 115 -3.30 -11.77 -15.94
C THR A 115 -2.09 -12.49 -15.37
N ASP A 116 -0.89 -12.18 -15.88
CA ASP A 116 0.37 -12.73 -15.37
C ASP A 116 0.58 -12.41 -13.88
N GLY A 117 0.06 -11.27 -13.41
CA GLY A 117 0.17 -10.84 -12.02
C GLY A 117 -0.55 -11.76 -11.03
N PHE A 118 -1.50 -12.59 -11.48
CA PHE A 118 -2.20 -13.53 -10.59
C PHE A 118 -1.33 -14.73 -10.22
N ASP A 119 -0.51 -15.22 -11.15
CA ASP A 119 0.44 -16.30 -10.87
C ASP A 119 1.54 -15.84 -9.91
N ASP A 120 2.02 -14.61 -10.06
CA ASP A 120 2.98 -13.99 -9.15
C ASP A 120 2.39 -13.81 -7.74
N LEU A 121 1.11 -13.40 -7.64
CA LEU A 121 0.39 -13.28 -6.37
C LEU A 121 0.31 -14.65 -5.66
N ILE A 122 -0.04 -15.72 -6.36
CA ILE A 122 -0.11 -17.07 -5.78
C ILE A 122 1.27 -17.52 -5.28
N ARG A 123 2.32 -17.23 -6.04
CA ARG A 123 3.70 -17.61 -5.69
C ARG A 123 4.21 -16.87 -4.45
N ASN A 124 3.93 -15.56 -4.35
CA ASN A 124 4.47 -14.71 -3.29
C ASN A 124 3.58 -14.71 -2.04
N HIS A 125 2.26 -14.89 -2.18
CA HIS A 125 1.28 -14.77 -1.11
C HIS A 125 0.25 -15.93 -1.12
N PRO A 126 0.66 -17.17 -0.82
CA PRO A 126 -0.25 -18.32 -0.85
C PRO A 126 -1.41 -18.25 0.18
N SER A 127 -1.24 -17.48 1.26
CA SER A 127 -2.29 -17.17 2.25
C SER A 127 -3.51 -16.50 1.59
N VAL A 128 -3.26 -15.52 0.73
CA VAL A 128 -4.28 -14.75 0.01
C VAL A 128 -5.13 -15.67 -0.86
N MET A 129 -4.52 -16.63 -1.56
CA MET A 129 -5.27 -17.58 -2.38
C MET A 129 -6.17 -18.48 -1.53
N LYS A 130 -5.69 -18.94 -0.37
CA LYS A 130 -6.50 -19.75 0.55
C LYS A 130 -7.70 -18.97 1.08
N GLU A 131 -7.52 -17.70 1.42
CA GLU A 131 -8.60 -16.81 1.85
C GLU A 131 -9.62 -16.58 0.72
N LEU A 132 -9.14 -16.31 -0.50
CA LEU A 132 -9.98 -16.12 -1.68
C LEU A 132 -10.86 -17.35 -1.98
N ILE A 133 -10.29 -18.55 -1.93
CA ILE A 133 -11.04 -19.81 -2.09
C ILE A 133 -12.11 -19.94 -1.00
N THR A 134 -11.76 -19.61 0.24
CA THR A 134 -12.68 -19.70 1.38
C THR A 134 -13.84 -18.72 1.24
N MET A 135 -13.59 -17.52 0.71
CA MET A 135 -14.61 -16.51 0.44
C MET A 135 -15.58 -16.93 -0.68
N LEU A 136 -15.08 -17.62 -1.71
CA LEU A 136 -15.87 -18.06 -2.87
C LEU A 136 -16.58 -19.40 -2.65
N ALA A 137 -16.22 -20.15 -1.62
CA ALA A 137 -16.85 -21.43 -1.32
C ALA A 137 -18.33 -21.22 -0.95
N PRO A 138 -19.29 -21.84 -1.67
CA PRO A 138 -20.70 -21.80 -1.26
C PRO A 138 -20.85 -22.60 0.04
N PHE A 139 -21.46 -21.96 1.05
CA PHE A 139 -21.96 -22.65 2.25
C PHE A 139 -23.27 -23.37 1.95
#